data_AF-A0A838S959-F1
#
_entry.id   AF-A0A838S959-F1
#
_cell.length_a   1.000
_cell.length_b   1.000
_cell.length_c   1.000
_cell.angle_alpha   90.00
_cell.angle_beta   90.00
_cell.angle_gamma   90.00
#
_symmetry.space_group_name_H-M   'P 1'
#
loop_
_entity.id
_entity.type
_entity.pdbx_description
1 polymer ?
#
loop_
_entity_poly.entity_id
_entity_poly.type
_entity_poly.pdbx_seq_one_letter_code
_entity_poly.pdbx_strand_id
1 'polypeptide(L)'
;MATPQLAPEQIDAFGKEMDALRRRVVAQLGETDANYIRRVVDVQRKLEVTGRALMFAGVFPPAWIAGVIALSLSKIIDNMEIGHNVLHGQYDWMGDNALNSRDFEWDNVTVSELWKRSHNVQHHTYTNILGKDRD
;
A
#
# COMPACT_ATOMS: atom_id res chain seq x y z
N MET A 1 34.49 16.33 -11.35
CA MET A 1 34.98 14.96 -11.14
C MET A 1 34.43 14.10 -12.28
N ALA A 2 35.24 13.24 -12.89
CA ALA A 2 34.74 12.31 -13.90
C ALA A 2 33.89 11.24 -13.23
N THR A 3 32.72 10.94 -13.78
CA THR A 3 31.86 9.85 -13.30
C THR A 3 32.59 8.53 -13.53
N PRO A 4 32.81 7.69 -12.50
CA PRO A 4 33.42 6.39 -12.69
C PRO A 4 32.57 5.55 -13.67
N GLN A 5 33.18 5.06 -14.75
CA GLN A 5 32.53 4.12 -15.67
C GLN A 5 32.85 2.69 -15.24
N LEU A 6 31.80 1.90 -14.98
CA LEU A 6 31.93 0.48 -14.71
C LEU A 6 32.20 -0.29 -16.00
N ALA A 7 33.04 -1.31 -15.93
CA ALA A 7 33.21 -2.26 -17.02
C ALA A 7 31.92 -3.09 -17.20
N PRO A 8 31.61 -3.58 -18.43
CA PRO A 8 30.43 -4.40 -18.69
C PRO A 8 30.30 -5.59 -17.73
N GLU A 9 31.41 -6.25 -17.39
CA GLU A 9 31.43 -7.40 -16.48
C GLU A 9 31.03 -7.03 -15.05
N GLN A 10 31.36 -5.81 -14.59
CA GLN A 10 30.97 -5.31 -13.27
C GLN A 10 29.47 -5.01 -13.22
N ILE A 11 28.91 -4.48 -14.31
CA ILE A 11 27.47 -4.23 -14.44
C ILE A 11 26.70 -5.56 -14.38
N ASP A 12 27.15 -6.56 -15.14
CA ASP A 12 26.55 -7.90 -15.15
C ASP A 12 26.65 -8.60 -13.79
N ALA A 13 27.80 -8.49 -13.11
CA ALA A 13 27.98 -9.04 -11.78
C ALA A 13 27.00 -8.40 -10.78
N PHE A 14 26.89 -7.06 -10.80
CA PHE A 14 25.94 -6.34 -9.95
C PHE A 14 24.48 -6.73 -10.24
N GLY A 15 24.10 -6.86 -11.51
CA GLY A 15 22.76 -7.32 -11.90
C GLY A 15 22.43 -8.71 -11.31
N LYS A 16 23.38 -9.65 -11.39
CA LYS A 16 23.23 -11.00 -10.81
C LYS A 16 23.06 -10.95 -9.28
N GLU A 17 23.78 -10.06 -8.60
CA GLU A 17 23.66 -9.86 -7.16
C GLU A 17 22.27 -9.31 -6.78
N MET A 18 21.77 -8.32 -7.51
CA MET A 18 20.44 -7.75 -7.30
C MET A 18 19.33 -8.79 -7.54
N ASP A 19 19.45 -9.58 -8.60
CA ASP A 19 18.51 -10.67 -8.88
C ASP A 19 18.55 -11.75 -7.79
N ALA A 20 19.74 -12.10 -7.28
CA ALA A 20 19.89 -13.06 -6.19
C ALA A 20 19.27 -12.53 -4.88
N LEU A 21 19.43 -11.24 -4.59
CA LEU A 21 18.78 -10.57 -3.46
C LEU A 21 17.25 -10.60 -3.62
N ARG A 22 16.73 -10.18 -4.78
CA ARG A 22 15.29 -10.21 -5.07
C ARG A 22 14.71 -11.60 -4.88
N ARG A 23 15.35 -12.64 -5.44
CA ARG A 23 14.90 -14.03 -5.27
C ARG A 23 14.84 -14.44 -3.81
N ARG A 24 15.86 -14.12 -3.00
CA ARG A 24 15.85 -14.43 -1.56
C ARG A 24 14.71 -13.74 -0.82
N VAL A 25 14.50 -12.44 -1.06
CA VAL A 25 13.46 -11.66 -0.38
C VAL A 25 12.06 -12.13 -0.80
N VAL A 26 11.81 -12.31 -2.09
CA VAL A 26 10.51 -12.80 -2.58
C VAL A 26 10.23 -14.22 -2.08
N ALA A 27 11.24 -15.08 -1.98
CA ALA A 27 11.08 -16.42 -1.42
C ALA A 27 10.75 -16.45 0.08
N GLN A 28 10.91 -15.33 0.79
CA GLN A 28 10.50 -15.20 2.20
C GLN A 28 9.03 -14.85 2.36
N LEU A 29 8.38 -14.34 1.30
CA LEU A 29 6.95 -14.03 1.34
C LEU A 29 6.16 -15.30 1.59
N GLY A 30 5.19 -15.23 2.51
CA GLY A 30 4.39 -16.40 2.80
C GLY A 30 3.26 -16.14 3.78
N GLU A 31 2.88 -17.21 4.48
CA GLU A 31 1.69 -17.22 5.33
C GLU A 31 1.71 -16.15 6.44
N THR A 32 2.89 -15.83 6.98
CA THR A 32 3.03 -14.76 7.97
C THR A 32 2.56 -13.40 7.42
N ASP A 33 3.00 -13.03 6.22
CA ASP A 33 2.63 -11.76 5.57
C ASP A 33 1.14 -11.76 5.18
N ALA A 34 0.66 -12.88 4.65
CA ALA A 34 -0.75 -13.04 4.29
C ALA A 34 -1.67 -12.93 5.52
N ASN A 35 -1.27 -13.54 6.65
CA ASN A 35 -2.02 -13.46 7.91
C ASN A 35 -1.95 -12.06 8.52
N TYR A 36 -0.84 -11.36 8.36
CA TYR A 36 -0.71 -9.97 8.77
C TYR A 36 -1.74 -9.08 8.06
N ILE A 37 -1.75 -9.04 6.74
CA ILE A 37 -2.68 -8.15 6.01
C ILE A 37 -4.14 -8.51 6.25
N ARG A 38 -4.48 -9.81 6.32
CA ARG A 38 -5.84 -10.25 6.65
C ARG A 38 -6.28 -9.77 8.04
N ARG A 39 -5.37 -9.79 9.02
CA ARG A 39 -5.63 -9.26 10.37
C ARG A 39 -5.80 -7.74 10.34
N VAL A 40 -4.97 -7.02 9.58
CA VAL A 40 -5.11 -5.56 9.42
C VAL A 40 -6.47 -5.21 8.84
N VAL A 41 -6.91 -5.90 7.79
CA VAL A 41 -8.25 -5.73 7.18
C VAL A 41 -9.36 -6.01 8.20
N ASP A 42 -9.26 -7.10 8.98
CA ASP A 42 -10.25 -7.43 10.00
C ASP A 42 -10.32 -6.35 11.10
N VAL A 43 -9.18 -5.85 11.57
CA VAL A 43 -9.11 -4.77 12.56
C VAL A 43 -9.72 -3.48 12.01
N GLN A 44 -9.38 -3.10 10.78
CA GLN A 44 -9.94 -1.90 10.12
C GLN A 44 -11.46 -1.97 10.03
N ARG A 45 -12.02 -3.11 9.59
CA ARG A 45 -13.46 -3.32 9.46
C ARG A 45 -14.17 -3.29 10.81
N LYS A 46 -13.59 -3.93 11.84
CA LYS A 46 -14.13 -3.90 13.20
C LYS A 46 -14.15 -2.48 13.78
N LEU A 47 -13.08 -1.72 13.58
CA LEU A 47 -13.02 -0.31 13.97
C LEU A 47 -14.07 0.52 13.24
N GLU A 48 -14.27 0.27 11.94
CA GLU A 48 -15.27 0.98 11.15
C GLU A 48 -16.69 0.72 11.69
N VAL A 49 -17.07 -0.55 11.80
CA VAL A 49 -18.40 -0.95 12.27
C VAL A 49 -18.64 -0.46 13.69
N THR A 50 -17.67 -0.63 14.59
CA THR A 50 -17.78 -0.18 15.99
C THR A 50 -17.87 1.35 16.07
N GLY A 51 -17.05 2.06 15.30
CA GLY A 51 -17.05 3.51 15.25
C GLY A 51 -18.39 4.06 14.74
N ARG A 52 -18.93 3.47 13.66
CA ARG A 52 -20.27 3.82 13.13
C ARG A 52 -21.37 3.51 14.15
N ALA A 53 -21.29 2.38 14.85
CA ALA A 53 -22.25 2.01 15.90
C ALA A 53 -22.22 3.02 17.07
N LEU A 54 -21.03 3.40 17.54
CA LEU A 54 -20.85 4.38 18.62
C LEU A 54 -21.40 5.77 18.26
N MET A 55 -21.34 6.16 16.98
CA MET A 55 -21.93 7.42 16.53
C MET A 55 -23.44 7.50 16.74
N PHE A 56 -24.18 6.37 16.76
CA PHE A 56 -25.61 6.39 17.11
C PHE A 56 -25.87 6.79 18.56
N ALA A 57 -24.90 6.60 19.46
CA ALA A 57 -24.94 7.07 20.84
C ALA A 57 -24.17 8.40 21.03
N GLY A 58 -23.87 9.13 19.94
CA GLY A 58 -22.96 10.27 19.93
C GLY A 58 -23.40 11.50 20.73
N VAL A 59 -24.64 11.56 21.21
CA VAL A 59 -25.06 12.61 22.17
C VAL A 59 -24.36 12.43 23.53
N PHE A 60 -23.90 11.22 23.84
CA PHE A 60 -23.10 10.91 25.02
C PHE A 60 -21.61 11.13 24.72
N PRO A 61 -20.94 12.13 25.34
CA PRO A 61 -19.60 12.56 24.91
C PRO A 61 -18.54 11.45 24.89
N PRO A 62 -18.48 10.52 25.86
CA PRO A 62 -17.53 9.40 25.78
C PRO A 62 -17.76 8.47 24.59
N ALA A 63 -19.02 8.17 24.24
CA ALA A 63 -19.33 7.35 23.06
C ALA A 63 -18.95 8.07 21.77
N TRP A 64 -19.19 9.39 21.69
CA TRP A 64 -18.76 10.20 20.56
C TRP A 64 -17.23 10.19 20.41
N ILE A 65 -16.48 10.49 21.47
CA ILE A 65 -15.00 10.50 21.42
C ILE A 65 -14.47 9.13 20.98
N ALA A 66 -14.97 8.05 21.59
CA ALA A 66 -14.55 6.69 21.25
C ALA A 66 -14.87 6.34 19.79
N GLY A 67 -16.06 6.73 19.30
CA GLY A 67 -16.44 6.47 17.91
C GLY A 67 -15.61 7.29 16.91
N VAL A 68 -15.30 8.55 17.21
CA VAL A 68 -14.41 9.38 16.37
C VAL A 68 -13.04 8.74 16.28
N ILE A 69 -12.44 8.34 17.41
CA ILE A 69 -11.15 7.66 17.44
C ILE A 69 -11.18 6.38 16.60
N ALA A 70 -12.20 5.53 16.78
CA ALA A 70 -12.32 4.29 16.04
C ALA A 70 -12.44 4.52 14.52
N LEU A 71 -13.26 5.49 14.09
CA LEU A 71 -13.41 5.84 12.68
C LEU A 71 -12.14 6.46 12.08
N SER A 72 -11.46 7.34 12.83
CA SER A 72 -10.20 7.92 12.39
C SER A 72 -9.12 6.85 12.19
N LEU A 73 -8.95 5.94 13.16
CA LEU A 73 -8.01 4.83 13.04
C LEU A 73 -8.38 3.90 11.88
N SER A 74 -9.66 3.54 11.75
CA SER A 74 -10.15 2.75 10.62
C SER A 74 -9.77 3.39 9.30
N LYS A 75 -10.02 4.71 9.13
CA LYS A 75 -9.72 5.38 7.87
C LYS A 75 -8.22 5.50 7.58
N ILE A 76 -7.39 5.72 8.61
CA ILE A 76 -5.94 5.78 8.44
C ILE A 76 -5.40 4.42 7.97
N ILE A 77 -5.85 3.32 8.58
CA ILE A 77 -5.44 1.96 8.23
C ILE A 77 -5.91 1.61 6.82
N ASP A 78 -7.18 1.89 6.50
CA ASP A 78 -7.73 1.73 5.15
C ASP A 78 -6.90 2.49 4.11
N ASN A 79 -6.54 3.74 4.41
CA ASN A 79 -5.83 4.56 3.45
C ASN A 79 -4.37 4.14 3.22
N MET A 80 -3.60 4.01 4.30
CA MET A 80 -2.14 3.92 4.19
C MET A 80 -1.64 2.47 4.20
N GLU A 81 -2.28 1.59 4.98
CA GLU A 81 -1.78 0.22 5.16
C GLU A 81 -2.44 -0.76 4.20
N ILE A 82 -3.73 -0.56 3.88
CA ILE A 82 -4.48 -1.43 2.98
C ILE A 82 -4.47 -0.86 1.56
N GLY A 83 -5.19 0.25 1.33
CA GLY A 83 -5.46 0.74 -0.02
C GLY A 83 -4.22 1.15 -0.80
N HIS A 84 -3.34 1.96 -0.21
CA HIS A 84 -2.08 2.37 -0.83
C HIS A 84 -1.19 1.18 -1.18
N ASN A 85 -0.95 0.28 -0.22
CA ASN A 85 -0.09 -0.90 -0.43
C ASN A 85 -0.67 -1.89 -1.43
N VAL A 86 -1.99 -2.16 -1.39
CA VAL A 86 -2.66 -3.02 -2.35
C VAL A 86 -2.59 -2.42 -3.76
N LEU A 87 -2.84 -1.13 -3.94
CA LEU A 87 -2.74 -0.50 -5.26
C LEU A 87 -1.29 -0.35 -5.77
N HIS A 88 -0.29 -0.48 -4.90
CA HIS A 88 1.12 -0.69 -5.29
C HIS A 88 1.45 -2.13 -5.67
N GLY A 89 0.52 -3.07 -5.53
CA GLY A 89 0.73 -4.48 -5.86
C GLY A 89 1.47 -5.28 -4.80
N GLN A 90 1.60 -4.76 -3.57
CA GLN A 90 2.36 -5.41 -2.49
C GLN A 90 1.86 -6.84 -2.18
N TYR A 91 0.58 -7.11 -2.38
CA TYR A 91 -0.08 -8.38 -2.05
C TYR A 91 -0.47 -9.22 -3.26
N ASP A 92 -0.12 -8.82 -4.50
CA ASP A 92 -0.54 -9.51 -5.73
C ASP A 92 -0.06 -10.97 -5.81
N TRP A 93 1.09 -11.27 -5.19
CA TRP A 93 1.65 -12.62 -5.12
C TRP A 93 0.74 -13.61 -4.38
N MET A 94 -0.19 -13.13 -3.54
CA MET A 94 -1.13 -13.98 -2.81
C MET A 94 -2.20 -14.59 -3.72
N GLY A 95 -2.44 -14.02 -4.91
CA GLY A 95 -3.55 -14.41 -5.78
C GLY A 95 -4.94 -14.23 -5.14
N ASP A 96 -5.03 -13.40 -4.10
CA ASP A 96 -6.27 -13.12 -3.38
C ASP A 96 -7.03 -11.98 -4.09
N ASN A 97 -8.17 -12.29 -4.70
CA ASN A 97 -8.96 -11.32 -5.47
C ASN A 97 -9.37 -10.08 -4.66
N ALA A 98 -9.54 -10.22 -3.33
CA ALA A 98 -9.91 -9.10 -2.48
C ALA A 98 -8.75 -8.14 -2.18
N LEU A 99 -7.51 -8.53 -2.49
CA LEU A 99 -6.28 -7.78 -2.22
C LEU A 99 -5.39 -7.68 -3.47
N ASN A 100 -5.94 -7.94 -4.66
CA ASN A 100 -5.20 -7.85 -5.91
C ASN A 100 -5.31 -6.44 -6.49
N SER A 101 -4.17 -5.82 -6.79
CA SER A 101 -4.08 -4.45 -7.29
C SER A 101 -4.88 -4.20 -8.57
N ARG A 102 -5.16 -5.23 -9.37
CA ARG A 102 -5.87 -5.10 -10.65
C ARG A 102 -7.35 -4.83 -10.42
N ASP A 103 -7.96 -5.55 -9.49
CA ASP A 103 -9.41 -5.56 -9.24
C ASP A 103 -9.80 -4.80 -7.96
N PHE A 104 -8.83 -4.48 -7.11
CA PHE A 104 -9.08 -3.75 -5.87
C PHE A 104 -9.57 -2.33 -6.16
N GLU A 105 -10.74 -2.02 -5.62
CA GLU A 105 -11.26 -0.66 -5.57
C GLU A 105 -11.16 -0.10 -4.17
N TRP A 106 -10.37 0.96 -4.04
CA TRP A 106 -10.15 1.66 -2.79
C TRP A 106 -11.22 2.74 -2.58
N ASP A 107 -11.83 2.76 -1.40
CA ASP A 107 -12.65 3.88 -0.94
C ASP A 107 -11.78 5.14 -0.76
N ASN A 108 -11.51 5.85 -1.85
CA ASN A 108 -10.71 7.06 -1.88
C ASN A 108 -11.39 8.13 -2.74
N VAL A 109 -10.88 9.37 -2.68
CA VAL A 109 -11.42 10.51 -3.43
C VAL A 109 -11.29 10.37 -4.95
N THR A 110 -10.55 9.37 -5.43
CA THR A 110 -10.30 9.09 -6.84
C THR A 110 -10.42 7.58 -7.09
N VAL A 111 -10.85 7.21 -8.29
CA VAL A 111 -10.95 5.80 -8.70
C VAL A 111 -9.56 5.17 -8.80
N SER A 112 -9.47 3.87 -8.53
CA SER A 112 -8.18 3.18 -8.39
C SER A 112 -7.33 3.21 -9.66
N GLU A 113 -7.95 3.18 -10.84
CA GLU A 113 -7.25 3.33 -12.12
C GLU A 113 -6.55 4.69 -12.24
N LEU A 114 -7.26 5.78 -11.91
CA LEU A 114 -6.69 7.12 -11.96
C LEU A 114 -5.60 7.30 -10.91
N TRP A 115 -5.81 6.75 -9.70
CA TRP A 115 -4.78 6.75 -8.66
C TRP A 115 -3.51 6.03 -9.12
N LYS A 116 -3.62 4.83 -9.72
CA LYS A 116 -2.46 4.09 -10.25
C LYS A 116 -1.73 4.90 -11.32
N ARG A 117 -2.45 5.63 -12.17
CA ARG A 117 -1.84 6.49 -13.20
C ARG A 117 -1.17 7.74 -12.63
N SER A 118 -1.81 8.45 -11.69
CA SER A 118 -1.23 9.67 -11.11
C SER A 118 -0.11 9.34 -10.13
N HIS A 119 -0.31 8.33 -9.31
CA HIS A 119 0.61 7.99 -8.23
C HIS A 119 1.71 7.04 -8.69
N ASN A 120 1.38 5.84 -9.17
CA ASN A 120 2.42 4.83 -9.48
C ASN A 120 3.22 5.21 -10.73
N VAL A 121 2.55 5.78 -11.75
CA VAL A 121 3.21 6.14 -13.00
C VAL A 121 3.81 7.55 -12.93
N GLN A 122 2.99 8.60 -12.80
CA GLN A 122 3.52 9.96 -12.84
C GLN A 122 4.41 10.25 -11.63
N HIS A 123 3.92 10.03 -10.41
CA HIS A 123 4.66 10.38 -9.21
C HIS A 123 5.78 9.40 -8.85
N HIS A 124 5.63 8.07 -8.96
CA HIS A 124 6.68 7.09 -8.58
C HIS A 124 7.61 6.63 -9.71
N THR A 125 7.09 6.38 -10.91
CA THR A 125 7.94 5.91 -12.03
C THR A 125 8.75 7.06 -12.62
N TYR A 126 8.16 8.26 -12.66
CA TYR A 126 8.79 9.43 -13.25
C TYR A 126 9.22 10.47 -12.23
N THR A 127 9.30 10.12 -10.93
CA THR A 127 9.68 11.07 -9.88
C THR A 127 10.93 11.85 -10.26
N ASN A 128 10.89 13.17 -10.13
CA ASN A 128 12.01 14.06 -10.42
C ASN A 128 12.50 14.06 -11.89
N ILE A 129 11.71 13.53 -12.84
CA ILE A 129 12.03 13.61 -14.27
C ILE A 129 11.37 14.84 -14.86
N LEU A 130 12.21 15.80 -15.26
CA LEU A 130 11.77 17.07 -15.85
C LEU A 130 10.82 16.85 -17.03
N GLY A 131 9.66 17.52 -16.99
CA GLY A 131 8.63 17.43 -18.04
C GLY A 131 7.80 16.14 -18.03
N LYS A 132 8.01 15.26 -17.04
CA LYS A 132 7.18 14.07 -16.79
C LYS A 132 6.48 14.15 -15.45
N ASP A 133 7.23 14.48 -14.40
CA ASP A 133 6.68 14.80 -13.09
C ASP A 133 6.30 16.28 -13.02
N ARG A 134 5.23 16.58 -12.28
CA ARG A 134 4.76 17.95 -12.04
C ARG A 134 5.09 18.45 -10.64
N ASP A 135 5.55 17.54 -9.77
CA ASP A 135 6.09 17.84 -8.44
C ASP A 135 7.54 18.34 -8.54
#